data_AF-A0A093ZG79-F1
#
_entry.id   AF-A0A093ZG79-F1
#
_cell.length_a   1.000
_cell.length_b   1.000
_cell.length_c   1.000
_cell.angle_alpha   90.00
_cell.angle_beta   90.00
_cell.angle_gamma   90.00
#
_symmetry.space_group_name_H-M   'P 1'
#
loop_
_entity.id
_entity.type
_entity.pdbx_description
1 polymer ?
#
loop_
_entity_poly.entity_id
_entity_poly.type
_entity_poly.pdbx_seq_one_letter_code
_entity_poly.pdbx_strand_id
1 'polypeptide(L)'
;MSFTHTALVTGGTANLGFHCALGIAQQHPEYLVVICSRSDPNSAAASINETTHQKNVIFLPIDLSSLANVRAFAETWKTKQFPPIVALVLNAGLQFPGDVQMTGDGMESTFEINHVGHALLFHLLFPHLADNARITVTSSGTHDPAQKTGLPDAEYVTAEQLAHPTPESAKNAGRQRYASSKLANVMWTYALHRRLSAMAGRNLTVVAFDPGLMPGTGLAREGNSLERFLWFWVLPHILPLLRFIINPNIHTAKESGANLTRLAVGADVEGKSGVYFEGKNTIGSSKDSYDESKQEDLWEWTIKATAASEDERREFELVK
;
A
#
# COMPACT_ATOMS: atom_id res chain seq x y z
N MET A 1 -12.45 12.20 24.79
CA MET A 1 -13.34 12.29 23.62
C MET A 1 -13.42 10.90 23.02
N SER A 2 -14.62 10.40 22.69
CA SER A 2 -14.75 9.16 21.92
C SER A 2 -14.55 9.51 20.46
N PHE A 3 -13.62 8.84 19.77
CA PHE A 3 -13.43 8.99 18.33
C PHE A 3 -14.66 8.43 17.58
N THR A 4 -15.00 9.01 16.43
CA THR A 4 -16.17 8.60 15.64
C THR A 4 -15.83 7.49 14.64
N HIS A 5 -14.62 7.56 14.07
CA HIS A 5 -14.12 6.63 13.06
C HIS A 5 -12.62 6.41 13.26
N THR A 6 -12.09 5.45 12.52
CA THR A 6 -10.67 5.14 12.49
C THR A 6 -10.09 5.31 11.07
N ALA A 7 -8.90 5.88 10.98
CA ALA A 7 -8.06 5.85 9.79
C ALA A 7 -6.81 5.01 10.07
N LEU A 8 -6.65 3.89 9.37
CA LEU A 8 -5.47 3.03 9.48
C LEU A 8 -4.49 3.33 8.35
N VAL A 9 -3.22 3.53 8.67
CA VAL A 9 -2.15 3.78 7.69
C VAL A 9 -0.98 2.81 7.90
N THR A 10 -0.81 1.86 6.99
CA THR A 10 0.40 1.02 6.97
C THR A 10 1.61 1.82 6.45
N GLY A 11 2.78 1.60 7.03
CA GLY A 11 3.97 2.42 6.76
C GLY A 11 3.84 3.86 7.27
N GLY A 12 2.97 4.12 8.25
CA GLY A 12 2.65 5.45 8.75
C GLY A 12 3.73 6.12 9.62
N THR A 13 4.85 5.43 9.91
CA THR A 13 5.91 5.96 10.80
C THR A 13 6.98 6.79 10.08
N ALA A 14 6.97 6.85 8.75
CA ALA A 14 7.96 7.61 7.98
C ALA A 14 7.45 8.12 6.62
N ASN A 15 8.15 9.11 6.07
CA ASN A 15 7.99 9.62 4.70
C ASN A 15 6.52 9.95 4.34
N LEU A 16 6.07 9.51 3.17
CA LEU A 16 4.73 9.69 2.63
C LEU A 16 3.63 9.21 3.61
N GLY A 17 3.83 8.06 4.27
CA GLY A 17 2.87 7.52 5.24
C GLY A 17 2.75 8.40 6.49
N PHE A 18 3.87 8.91 7.00
CA PHE A 18 3.89 9.88 8.11
C PHE A 18 3.13 11.16 7.75
N HIS A 19 3.43 11.73 6.59
CA HIS A 19 2.76 12.95 6.14
C HIS A 19 1.27 12.72 5.84
N CYS A 20 0.90 11.52 5.37
CA CYS A 20 -0.50 11.13 5.23
C CYS A 20 -1.23 11.12 6.58
N ALA A 21 -0.66 10.43 7.57
CA ALA A 21 -1.22 10.34 8.92
C ALA A 21 -1.33 11.72 9.60
N LEU A 22 -0.31 12.56 9.46
CA LEU A 22 -0.33 13.95 9.91
C LEU A 22 -1.47 14.74 9.27
N GLY A 23 -1.62 14.63 7.95
CA GLY A 23 -2.68 15.32 7.21
C GLY A 23 -4.08 14.88 7.64
N ILE A 24 -4.29 13.57 7.85
CA ILE A 24 -5.57 13.03 8.35
C ILE A 24 -5.85 13.56 9.77
N ALA A 25 -4.89 13.47 10.69
CA ALA A 25 -5.06 13.95 12.07
C ALA A 25 -5.38 15.46 12.12
N GLN A 26 -4.75 16.26 11.25
CA GLN A 26 -5.04 17.70 11.15
C GLN A 26 -6.46 18.00 10.65
N GLN A 27 -6.93 17.25 9.64
CA GLN A 27 -8.23 17.48 9.00
C GLN A 27 -9.40 16.89 9.80
N HIS A 28 -9.17 15.79 10.51
CA HIS A 28 -10.18 15.04 11.25
C HIS A 28 -9.76 14.76 12.70
N PRO A 29 -9.79 15.76 13.60
CA PRO A 29 -9.50 15.57 15.03
C PRO A 29 -10.42 14.55 15.73
N GLU A 30 -11.59 14.29 15.15
CA GLU A 30 -12.59 13.33 15.61
C GLU A 30 -12.28 11.87 15.22
N TYR A 31 -11.28 11.62 14.36
CA TYR A 31 -10.84 10.28 13.98
C TYR A 31 -9.71 9.80 14.87
N LEU A 32 -9.73 8.51 15.19
CA LEU A 32 -8.53 7.81 15.65
C LEU A 32 -7.66 7.50 14.43
N VAL A 33 -6.42 7.98 14.41
CA VAL A 33 -5.42 7.61 13.38
C VAL A 33 -4.52 6.53 13.95
N VAL A 34 -4.54 5.35 13.33
CA VAL A 34 -3.66 4.24 13.70
C VAL A 34 -2.57 4.13 12.66
N ILE A 35 -1.33 4.45 13.04
CA ILE A 35 -0.17 4.22 12.18
C ILE A 35 0.44 2.85 12.50
N CYS A 36 0.77 2.10 11.45
CA CYS A 36 1.28 0.74 11.59
C CYS A 36 2.59 0.55 10.83
N SER A 37 3.59 -0.03 11.49
CA SER A 37 4.91 -0.39 10.95
C SER A 37 5.54 -1.47 11.85
N ARG A 38 6.62 -2.12 11.42
CA ARG A 38 7.39 -3.04 12.28
C ARG A 38 7.89 -2.38 13.57
N SER A 39 8.26 -1.10 13.48
CA SER A 39 8.73 -0.31 14.61
C SER A 39 8.43 1.18 14.39
N ASP A 40 8.45 1.94 15.49
CA ASP A 40 8.34 3.39 15.52
C ASP A 40 9.55 4.02 16.26
N PRO A 41 10.76 3.95 15.69
CA PRO A 41 11.97 4.40 16.38
C PRO A 41 12.01 5.90 16.63
N ASN A 42 11.20 6.68 15.89
CA ASN A 42 11.17 8.15 15.99
C ASN A 42 9.94 8.65 16.75
N SER A 43 9.16 7.76 17.37
CA SER A 43 7.92 8.11 18.07
C SER A 43 6.97 8.96 17.19
N ALA A 44 6.79 8.55 15.93
CA ALA A 44 6.00 9.24 14.92
C ALA A 44 4.60 9.61 15.41
N ALA A 45 3.91 8.70 16.11
CA ALA A 45 2.58 8.99 16.66
C ALA A 45 2.62 10.14 17.67
N ALA A 46 3.62 10.15 18.57
CA ALA A 46 3.81 11.22 19.53
C ALA A 46 4.17 12.55 18.86
N SER A 47 5.06 12.51 17.85
CA SER A 47 5.45 13.69 17.08
C SER A 47 4.28 14.32 16.32
N ILE A 48 3.39 13.50 15.73
CA ILE A 48 2.17 14.01 15.08
C ILE A 48 1.26 14.66 16.11
N ASN A 49 0.97 13.98 17.22
CA ASN A 49 0.13 14.50 18.29
C ASN A 49 0.65 15.83 18.87
N GLU A 50 1.98 15.97 19.03
CA GLU A 50 2.61 17.21 19.46
C GLU A 50 2.43 18.32 18.42
N THR A 51 2.66 18.01 17.15
CA THR A 51 2.52 18.96 16.03
C THR A 51 1.08 19.44 15.84
N THR A 52 0.10 18.56 16.05
CA THR A 52 -1.33 18.88 15.88
C THR A 52 -1.99 19.40 17.15
N HIS A 53 -1.30 19.32 18.30
CA HIS A 53 -1.88 19.52 19.64
C HIS A 53 -3.09 18.60 19.91
N GLN A 54 -3.02 17.35 19.44
CA GLN A 54 -4.06 16.34 19.60
C GLN A 54 -3.54 15.11 20.35
N LYS A 55 -4.41 14.12 20.57
CA LYS A 55 -4.08 12.82 21.17
C LYS A 55 -4.74 11.67 20.42
N ASN A 56 -4.98 11.88 19.12
CA ASN A 56 -5.77 10.99 18.28
C ASN A 56 -4.92 10.10 17.38
N VAL A 57 -3.59 10.18 17.45
CA VAL A 57 -2.70 9.27 16.72
C VAL A 57 -2.09 8.24 17.66
N ILE A 58 -2.19 6.96 17.30
CA ILE A 58 -1.55 5.86 18.02
C ILE A 58 -0.72 5.00 17.08
N PHE A 59 0.32 4.36 17.62
CA PHE A 59 1.11 3.38 16.91
C PHE A 59 0.70 1.96 17.31
N LEU A 60 0.56 1.07 16.34
CA LEU A 60 0.45 -0.38 16.55
C LEU A 60 1.46 -1.12 15.67
N PRO A 61 2.24 -2.07 16.22
CA PRO A 61 3.23 -2.80 15.44
C PRO A 61 2.55 -3.80 14.50
N ILE A 62 3.05 -3.88 13.26
CA ILE A 62 2.70 -4.93 12.30
C ILE A 62 3.91 -5.27 11.43
N ASP A 63 4.16 -6.56 11.23
CA ASP A 63 5.08 -7.04 10.21
C ASP A 63 4.32 -7.70 9.06
N LEU A 64 4.43 -7.12 7.86
CA LEU A 64 3.76 -7.62 6.66
C LEU A 64 4.54 -8.74 5.96
N SER A 65 5.76 -9.06 6.41
CA SER A 65 6.52 -10.24 5.96
C SER A 65 6.27 -11.48 6.83
N SER A 66 5.16 -11.48 7.56
CA SER A 66 4.73 -12.62 8.38
C SER A 66 3.21 -12.62 8.52
N LEU A 67 2.53 -13.57 7.86
CA LEU A 67 1.09 -13.75 7.91
C LEU A 67 0.58 -14.00 9.34
N ALA A 68 1.37 -14.69 10.16
CA ALA A 68 1.08 -14.88 11.58
C ALA A 68 1.07 -13.54 12.35
N ASN A 69 1.99 -12.62 12.04
CA ASN A 69 2.00 -11.27 12.63
C ASN A 69 0.79 -10.45 12.19
N VAL A 70 0.42 -10.51 10.91
CA VAL A 70 -0.78 -9.84 10.39
C VAL A 70 -2.05 -10.34 11.08
N ARG A 71 -2.15 -11.66 11.34
CA ARG A 71 -3.25 -12.24 12.12
C ARG A 71 -3.24 -11.80 13.57
N ALA A 72 -2.09 -11.81 14.24
CA ALA A 72 -1.96 -11.31 15.60
C ALA A 72 -2.34 -9.82 15.73
N PHE A 73 -2.03 -9.02 14.70
CA PHE A 73 -2.48 -7.63 14.60
C PHE A 73 -4.01 -7.55 14.52
N ALA A 74 -4.67 -8.35 13.67
CA ALA A 74 -6.12 -8.37 13.56
C ALA A 74 -6.81 -8.82 14.85
N GLU A 75 -6.26 -9.81 15.56
CA GLU A 75 -6.76 -10.20 16.89
C GLU A 75 -6.60 -9.06 17.90
N THR A 76 -5.45 -8.38 17.90
CA THR A 76 -5.25 -7.18 18.73
C THR A 76 -6.28 -6.11 18.38
N TRP A 77 -6.56 -5.87 17.10
CA TRP A 77 -7.57 -4.92 16.64
C TRP A 77 -8.95 -5.21 17.24
N LYS A 78 -9.40 -6.47 17.18
CA LYS A 78 -10.67 -6.93 17.76
C LYS A 78 -10.76 -6.61 19.25
N THR A 79 -9.68 -6.83 20.02
CA THR A 79 -9.67 -6.55 21.47
C THR A 79 -9.74 -5.06 21.82
N LYS A 80 -9.27 -4.17 20.93
CA LYS A 80 -9.21 -2.73 21.19
C LYS A 80 -10.56 -2.03 20.99
N GLN A 81 -11.49 -2.66 20.27
CA GLN A 81 -12.82 -2.11 19.98
C GLN A 81 -12.77 -0.68 19.43
N PHE A 82 -11.84 -0.44 18.49
CA PHE A 82 -11.75 0.86 17.84
C PHE A 82 -13.02 1.19 17.05
N PRO A 83 -13.33 2.47 16.83
CA PRO A 83 -14.43 2.86 15.94
C PRO A 83 -14.25 2.30 14.52
N PRO A 84 -15.33 2.20 13.72
CA PRO A 84 -15.27 1.68 12.36
C PRO A 84 -14.22 2.37 11.50
N ILE A 85 -13.52 1.60 10.66
CA ILE A 85 -12.46 2.11 9.79
C ILE A 85 -13.10 2.83 8.59
N VAL A 86 -12.97 4.15 8.52
CA VAL A 86 -13.44 4.96 7.38
C VAL A 86 -12.37 5.12 6.30
N ALA A 87 -11.09 5.00 6.67
CA ALA A 87 -9.97 5.05 5.73
C ALA A 87 -8.97 3.93 6.03
N LEU A 88 -8.78 3.03 5.07
CA LEU A 88 -7.77 1.98 5.11
C LEU A 88 -6.70 2.26 4.06
N VAL A 89 -5.52 2.68 4.51
CA VAL A 89 -4.43 3.10 3.65
C VAL A 89 -3.34 2.02 3.68
N LEU A 90 -3.36 1.17 2.64
CA LEU A 90 -2.41 0.08 2.40
C LEU A 90 -1.17 0.64 1.68
N ASN A 91 -0.34 1.35 2.44
CA ASN A 91 0.75 2.18 1.91
C ASN A 91 2.15 1.58 2.07
N ALA A 92 2.38 0.71 3.05
CA ALA A 92 3.69 0.16 3.30
C ALA A 92 4.28 -0.47 2.03
N GLY A 93 5.61 -0.44 1.91
CA GLY A 93 6.25 -1.11 0.80
C GLY A 93 7.75 -1.16 0.95
N LEU A 94 8.32 -2.22 0.41
CA LEU A 94 9.74 -2.47 0.37
C LEU A 94 10.17 -2.87 -1.03
N GLN A 95 11.45 -2.69 -1.30
CA GLN A 95 12.10 -3.08 -2.53
C GLN A 95 13.46 -3.65 -2.15
N PHE A 96 13.77 -4.84 -2.66
CA PHE A 96 15.06 -5.49 -2.50
C PHE A 96 15.71 -5.56 -3.90
N PRO A 97 16.69 -4.70 -4.23
CA PRO A 97 17.23 -4.63 -5.59
C PRO A 97 18.15 -5.79 -5.96
N GLY A 98 18.64 -6.56 -5.00
CA GLY A 98 19.55 -7.69 -5.19
C GLY A 98 18.85 -9.01 -5.54
N ASP A 99 19.46 -10.11 -5.12
CA ASP A 99 18.96 -11.47 -5.32
C ASP A 99 17.58 -11.69 -4.67
N VAL A 100 16.90 -12.76 -5.08
CA VAL A 100 15.62 -13.17 -4.49
C VAL A 100 15.78 -13.37 -2.98
N GLN A 101 14.88 -12.76 -2.22
CA GLN A 101 14.76 -12.98 -0.79
C GLN A 101 13.42 -13.65 -0.51
N MET A 102 13.43 -14.62 0.41
CA MET A 102 12.22 -15.33 0.85
C MET A 102 11.91 -14.91 2.29
N THR A 103 10.63 -14.75 2.60
CA THR A 103 10.15 -14.52 3.96
C THR A 103 10.18 -15.81 4.78
N GLY A 104 9.82 -15.72 6.07
CA GLY A 104 9.61 -16.89 6.92
C GLY A 104 8.40 -17.75 6.48
N ASP A 105 7.47 -17.18 5.71
CA ASP A 105 6.30 -17.88 5.18
C ASP A 105 6.58 -18.56 3.82
N GLY A 106 7.81 -18.43 3.32
CA GLY A 106 8.28 -19.14 2.13
C GLY A 106 7.95 -18.46 0.81
N MET A 107 7.52 -17.18 0.81
CA MET A 107 7.22 -16.41 -0.40
C MET A 107 8.29 -15.35 -0.66
N GLU A 108 8.39 -14.90 -1.92
CA GLU A 108 9.29 -13.81 -2.30
C GLU A 108 8.93 -12.54 -1.51
N SER A 109 9.95 -11.96 -0.86
CA SER A 109 9.76 -10.93 0.16
C SER A 109 9.10 -9.66 -0.37
N THR A 110 9.43 -9.21 -1.58
CA THR A 110 8.83 -8.01 -2.16
C THR A 110 7.33 -8.21 -2.42
N PHE A 111 6.96 -9.35 -3.00
CA PHE A 111 5.58 -9.70 -3.29
C PHE A 111 4.77 -9.91 -2.01
N GLU A 112 5.31 -10.62 -1.03
CA GLU A 112 4.60 -10.85 0.23
C GLU A 112 4.32 -9.54 0.97
N ILE A 113 5.35 -8.70 1.14
CA ILE A 113 5.24 -7.45 1.91
C ILE A 113 4.34 -6.44 1.20
N ASN A 114 4.50 -6.28 -0.12
CA ASN A 114 3.82 -5.22 -0.85
C ASN A 114 2.35 -5.59 -1.16
N HIS A 115 2.06 -6.87 -1.37
CA HIS A 115 0.76 -7.37 -1.82
C HIS A 115 0.12 -8.34 -0.81
N VAL A 116 0.70 -9.53 -0.58
CA VAL A 116 0.02 -10.63 0.15
C VAL A 116 -0.34 -10.22 1.59
N GLY A 117 0.60 -9.63 2.33
CA GLY A 117 0.38 -9.17 3.70
C GLY A 117 -0.69 -8.08 3.78
N HIS A 118 -0.77 -7.18 2.79
CA HIS A 118 -1.82 -6.17 2.70
C HIS A 118 -3.18 -6.75 2.36
N ALA A 119 -3.23 -7.70 1.42
CA ALA A 119 -4.48 -8.36 1.07
C ALA A 119 -5.04 -9.14 2.27
N LEU A 120 -4.21 -9.90 2.99
CA LEU A 120 -4.61 -10.55 4.23
C LEU A 120 -5.10 -9.53 5.27
N LEU A 121 -4.36 -8.43 5.48
CA LEU A 121 -4.77 -7.38 6.41
C LEU A 121 -6.14 -6.81 6.04
N PHE A 122 -6.37 -6.53 4.76
CA PHE A 122 -7.68 -6.06 4.28
C PHE A 122 -8.79 -7.05 4.59
N HIS A 123 -8.61 -8.33 4.25
CA HIS A 123 -9.64 -9.35 4.48
C HIS A 123 -9.97 -9.52 5.97
N LEU A 124 -8.95 -9.54 6.84
CA LEU A 124 -9.14 -9.65 8.30
C LEU A 124 -9.80 -8.41 8.90
N LEU A 125 -9.56 -7.22 8.34
CA LEU A 125 -10.16 -5.97 8.80
C LEU A 125 -11.49 -5.62 8.11
N PHE A 126 -11.88 -6.36 7.07
CA PHE A 126 -13.09 -6.11 6.30
C PHE A 126 -14.37 -5.98 7.16
N PRO A 127 -14.59 -6.83 8.19
CA PRO A 127 -15.74 -6.70 9.09
C PRO A 127 -15.71 -5.43 9.97
N HIS A 128 -14.56 -4.76 10.09
CA HIS A 128 -14.36 -3.56 10.89
C HIS A 128 -14.42 -2.26 10.07
N LEU A 129 -14.58 -2.37 8.75
CA LEU A 129 -14.74 -1.21 7.87
C LEU A 129 -16.10 -0.54 8.11
N ALA A 130 -16.14 0.79 8.08
CA ALA A 130 -17.37 1.56 7.98
C ALA A 130 -18.11 1.24 6.66
N ASP A 131 -19.40 1.56 6.55
CA ASP A 131 -20.16 1.29 5.32
C ASP A 131 -19.73 2.14 4.14
N ASN A 132 -19.10 3.29 4.39
CA ASN A 132 -18.53 4.20 3.39
C ASN A 132 -17.00 4.22 3.40
N ALA A 133 -16.36 3.14 3.85
CA ALA A 133 -14.91 3.09 3.97
C ALA A 133 -14.20 3.26 2.61
N ARG A 134 -13.08 3.97 2.65
CA ARG A 134 -12.19 4.20 1.50
C ARG A 134 -10.92 3.41 1.68
N ILE A 135 -10.62 2.57 0.68
CA ILE A 135 -9.39 1.79 0.61
C ILE A 135 -8.45 2.45 -0.40
N THR A 136 -7.24 2.79 0.03
CA THR A 136 -6.20 3.29 -0.88
C THR A 136 -5.03 2.33 -0.88
N VAL A 137 -4.67 1.82 -2.05
CA VAL A 137 -3.57 0.86 -2.25
C VAL A 137 -2.40 1.59 -2.92
N THR A 138 -1.27 1.73 -2.24
CA THR A 138 -0.10 2.38 -2.82
C THR A 138 0.58 1.44 -3.82
N SER A 139 0.47 1.80 -5.10
CA SER A 139 1.19 1.20 -6.22
C SER A 139 2.42 2.07 -6.59
N SER A 140 2.80 2.11 -7.88
CA SER A 140 3.84 2.95 -8.46
C SER A 140 3.69 2.98 -9.98
N GLY A 141 4.14 4.04 -10.65
CA GLY A 141 4.26 4.10 -12.10
C GLY A 141 5.10 2.97 -12.73
N THR A 142 5.95 2.31 -11.93
CA THR A 142 6.78 1.17 -12.38
C THR A 142 5.95 -0.05 -12.81
N HIS A 143 4.67 -0.13 -12.43
CA HIS A 143 3.76 -1.18 -12.88
C HIS A 143 3.48 -1.12 -14.39
N ASP A 144 3.70 0.03 -15.03
CA ASP A 144 3.39 0.28 -16.43
C ASP A 144 4.67 0.48 -17.27
N PRO A 145 5.01 -0.48 -18.13
CA PRO A 145 6.12 -0.35 -19.08
C PRO A 145 6.04 0.92 -19.95
N ALA A 146 4.83 1.42 -20.24
CA ALA A 146 4.64 2.62 -21.05
C ALA A 146 5.15 3.90 -20.36
N GLN A 147 5.26 3.92 -19.02
CA GLN A 147 5.77 5.07 -18.28
C GLN A 147 7.29 5.22 -18.33
N LYS A 148 8.04 4.20 -18.79
CA LYS A 148 9.49 4.25 -18.99
C LYS A 148 10.25 4.80 -17.78
N THR A 149 9.95 4.25 -16.61
CA THR A 149 10.49 4.72 -15.31
C THR A 149 12.01 4.52 -15.16
N GLY A 150 12.65 3.79 -16.07
CA GLY A 150 14.06 3.40 -15.98
C GLY A 150 14.31 2.16 -15.14
N LEU A 151 13.26 1.56 -14.56
CA LEU A 151 13.30 0.22 -13.99
C LEU A 151 12.98 -0.83 -15.07
N PRO A 152 13.44 -2.08 -14.89
CA PRO A 152 12.96 -3.20 -15.70
C PRO A 152 11.44 -3.32 -15.64
N ASP A 153 10.83 -3.65 -16.78
CA ASP A 153 9.39 -3.70 -16.95
C ASP A 153 8.74 -4.75 -16.04
N ALA A 154 7.62 -4.38 -15.43
CA ALA A 154 6.79 -5.32 -14.66
C ALA A 154 6.41 -6.53 -15.54
N GLU A 155 6.54 -7.72 -14.97
CA GLU A 155 6.16 -8.97 -15.62
C GLU A 155 5.27 -9.79 -14.68
N TYR A 156 4.12 -10.22 -15.19
CA TYR A 156 3.18 -11.08 -14.47
C TYR A 156 2.82 -12.30 -15.32
N VAL A 157 3.20 -13.47 -14.83
CA VAL A 157 2.83 -14.77 -15.41
C VAL A 157 1.70 -15.38 -14.60
N THR A 158 1.96 -15.67 -13.31
CA THR A 158 0.97 -16.07 -12.31
C THR A 158 1.39 -15.55 -10.93
N ALA A 159 0.46 -15.49 -9.99
CA ALA A 159 0.77 -15.18 -8.59
C ALA A 159 1.69 -16.22 -7.95
N GLU A 160 1.55 -17.50 -8.31
CA GLU A 160 2.44 -18.58 -7.85
C GLU A 160 3.90 -18.30 -8.25
N GLN A 161 4.16 -17.82 -9.46
CA GLN A 161 5.53 -17.51 -9.88
C GLN A 161 6.08 -16.22 -9.27
N LEU A 162 5.22 -15.28 -8.87
CA LEU A 162 5.66 -14.12 -8.08
C LEU A 162 6.05 -14.54 -6.66
N ALA A 163 5.26 -15.41 -6.03
CA ALA A 163 5.54 -15.91 -4.68
C ALA A 163 6.70 -16.90 -4.64
N HIS A 164 6.77 -17.82 -5.60
CA HIS A 164 7.74 -18.89 -5.68
C HIS A 164 8.45 -18.84 -7.04
N PRO A 165 9.44 -17.93 -7.20
CA PRO A 165 10.11 -17.75 -8.47
C PRO A 165 10.84 -19.02 -8.91
N THR A 166 10.70 -19.34 -10.19
CA THR A 166 11.44 -20.44 -10.84
C THR A 166 12.94 -20.10 -10.90
N PRO A 167 13.85 -21.06 -11.13
CA PRO A 167 15.27 -20.77 -11.33
C PRO A 167 15.56 -19.78 -12.47
N GLU A 168 14.65 -19.65 -13.43
CA GLU A 168 14.76 -18.67 -14.51
C GLU A 168 14.29 -17.28 -14.04
N SER A 169 13.07 -17.16 -13.50
CA SER A 169 12.55 -15.88 -13.02
C SER A 169 13.26 -15.36 -11.76
N ALA A 170 13.95 -16.22 -11.01
CA ALA A 170 14.82 -15.81 -9.91
C ALA A 170 16.03 -14.98 -10.37
N LYS A 171 16.43 -15.12 -11.65
CA LYS A 171 17.49 -14.30 -12.26
C LYS A 171 17.03 -12.88 -12.60
N ASN A 172 15.72 -12.63 -12.57
CA ASN A 172 15.17 -11.30 -12.80
C ASN A 172 15.74 -10.32 -11.78
N ALA A 173 15.95 -9.07 -12.19
CA ALA A 173 16.43 -8.04 -11.29
C ALA A 173 15.41 -7.81 -10.16
N GLY A 174 15.87 -7.57 -8.92
CA GLY A 174 14.96 -7.27 -7.80
C GLY A 174 14.08 -6.04 -8.03
N ARG A 175 14.53 -5.11 -8.88
CA ARG A 175 13.73 -3.98 -9.36
C ARG A 175 12.53 -4.39 -10.21
N GLN A 176 12.66 -5.47 -11.00
CA GLN A 176 11.55 -6.03 -11.77
C GLN A 176 10.50 -6.65 -10.84
N ARG A 177 10.92 -7.38 -9.81
CA ARG A 177 10.01 -7.93 -8.78
C ARG A 177 9.21 -6.85 -8.08
N TYR A 178 9.86 -5.72 -7.76
CA TYR A 178 9.15 -4.55 -7.25
C TYR A 178 8.11 -4.04 -8.23
N ALA A 179 8.48 -3.81 -9.50
CA ALA A 179 7.54 -3.41 -10.55
C ALA A 179 6.35 -4.37 -10.67
N SER A 180 6.60 -5.69 -10.69
CA SER A 180 5.56 -6.73 -10.70
C SER A 180 4.68 -6.72 -9.45
N SER A 181 5.22 -6.47 -8.26
CA SER A 181 4.41 -6.32 -7.03
C SER A 181 3.51 -5.08 -7.09
N LYS A 182 3.96 -4.02 -7.76
CA LYS A 182 3.17 -2.80 -7.95
C LYS A 182 2.07 -3.00 -8.99
N LEU A 183 2.34 -3.82 -10.02
CA LEU A 183 1.30 -4.33 -10.93
C LEU A 183 0.26 -5.18 -10.19
N ALA A 184 0.68 -6.08 -9.30
CA ALA A 184 -0.23 -6.86 -8.46
C ALA A 184 -1.16 -5.97 -7.63
N ASN A 185 -0.65 -4.88 -7.04
CA ASN A 185 -1.48 -3.92 -6.30
C ASN A 185 -2.56 -3.24 -7.17
N VAL A 186 -2.26 -2.91 -8.43
CA VAL A 186 -3.26 -2.34 -9.36
C VAL A 186 -4.29 -3.38 -9.77
N MET A 187 -3.83 -4.58 -10.14
CA MET A 187 -4.72 -5.69 -10.51
C MET A 187 -5.68 -6.06 -9.36
N TRP A 188 -5.15 -6.16 -8.15
CA TRP A 188 -5.93 -6.44 -6.95
C TRP A 188 -6.92 -5.32 -6.64
N THR A 189 -6.56 -4.05 -6.86
CA THR A 189 -7.48 -2.91 -6.75
C THR A 189 -8.68 -3.07 -7.67
N TYR A 190 -8.48 -3.47 -8.93
CA TYR A 190 -9.58 -3.66 -9.89
C TYR A 190 -10.42 -4.90 -9.57
N ALA A 191 -9.80 -6.00 -9.18
CA ALA A 191 -10.51 -7.19 -8.70
C ALA A 191 -11.36 -6.88 -7.46
N LEU A 192 -10.81 -6.12 -6.51
CA LEU A 192 -11.51 -5.69 -5.32
C LEU A 192 -12.66 -4.74 -5.67
N HIS A 193 -12.44 -3.77 -6.58
CA HIS A 193 -13.47 -2.85 -7.02
C HIS A 193 -14.70 -3.58 -7.58
N ARG A 194 -14.52 -4.59 -8.44
CA ARG A 194 -15.64 -5.40 -8.96
C ARG A 194 -16.46 -6.04 -7.85
N ARG A 195 -15.78 -6.62 -6.85
CA ARG A 195 -16.41 -7.30 -5.71
C ARG A 195 -17.13 -6.32 -4.78
N LEU A 196 -16.48 -5.21 -4.44
CA LEU A 196 -17.07 -4.14 -3.63
C LEU A 196 -18.33 -3.56 -4.30
N SER A 197 -18.28 -3.34 -5.62
CA SER A 197 -19.41 -2.77 -6.37
C SER A 197 -20.61 -3.72 -6.50
N ALA A 198 -20.37 -5.04 -6.38
CA ALA A 198 -21.42 -6.05 -6.40
C ALA A 198 -22.14 -6.20 -5.05
N MET A 199 -21.55 -5.72 -3.94
CA MET A 199 -22.14 -5.83 -2.62
C MET A 199 -23.26 -4.80 -2.38
N ALA A 200 -24.44 -5.29 -1.98
CA ALA A 200 -25.54 -4.43 -1.58
C ALA A 200 -25.34 -3.86 -0.16
N GLY A 201 -25.82 -2.64 0.07
CA GLY A 201 -25.91 -2.04 1.41
C GLY A 201 -24.64 -1.36 1.94
N ARG A 202 -23.54 -1.36 1.18
CA ARG A 202 -22.31 -0.63 1.53
C ARG A 202 -21.81 0.18 0.33
N ASN A 203 -21.22 1.34 0.60
CA ASN A 203 -20.61 2.23 -0.40
C ASN A 203 -19.09 2.25 -0.23
N LEU A 204 -18.47 1.08 -0.36
CA LEU A 204 -17.02 0.91 -0.22
C LEU A 204 -16.32 1.31 -1.51
N THR A 205 -15.21 2.03 -1.39
CA THR A 205 -14.41 2.43 -2.55
C THR A 205 -12.99 1.94 -2.43
N VAL A 206 -12.36 1.58 -3.55
CA VAL A 206 -10.95 1.22 -3.60
C VAL A 206 -10.27 1.94 -4.76
N VAL A 207 -9.10 2.51 -4.51
CA VAL A 207 -8.28 3.17 -5.53
C VAL A 207 -6.82 2.73 -5.42
N ALA A 208 -6.13 2.74 -6.55
CA ALA A 208 -4.68 2.53 -6.61
C ALA A 208 -3.98 3.88 -6.76
N PHE A 209 -2.84 4.05 -6.11
CA PHE A 209 -2.13 5.32 -6.07
C PHE A 209 -0.66 5.17 -6.43
N ASP A 210 -0.20 5.95 -7.40
CA ASP A 210 1.21 6.23 -7.62
C ASP A 210 1.64 7.54 -6.95
N PRO A 211 2.51 7.47 -5.92
CA PRO A 211 3.02 8.64 -5.23
C PRO A 211 4.12 9.37 -6.01
N GLY A 212 4.55 8.84 -7.16
CA GLY A 212 5.67 9.34 -7.93
C GLY A 212 7.03 8.99 -7.31
N LEU A 213 8.09 9.36 -8.02
CA LEU A 213 9.45 9.16 -7.53
C LEU A 213 9.73 10.13 -6.37
N MET A 214 10.15 9.61 -5.23
CA MET A 214 10.44 10.41 -4.04
C MET A 214 11.87 10.21 -3.55
N PRO A 215 12.86 10.89 -4.16
CA PRO A 215 14.24 10.81 -3.70
C PRO A 215 14.37 11.21 -2.22
N GLY A 216 15.22 10.51 -1.49
CA GLY A 216 15.45 10.72 -0.05
C GLY A 216 14.52 9.92 0.87
N THR A 217 13.57 9.16 0.33
CA THR A 217 12.70 8.29 1.14
C THR A 217 13.36 6.95 1.47
N GLY A 218 12.78 6.19 2.41
CA GLY A 218 13.29 4.87 2.79
C GLY A 218 13.18 3.77 1.72
N LEU A 219 12.71 4.08 0.51
CA LEU A 219 12.51 3.10 -0.56
C LEU A 219 13.84 2.49 -1.05
N ALA A 220 14.91 3.27 -1.13
CA ALA A 220 16.23 2.81 -1.53
C ALA A 220 17.10 2.31 -0.36
N ARG A 221 16.52 2.04 0.82
CA ARG A 221 17.29 1.67 2.02
C ARG A 221 18.10 0.38 1.85
N GLU A 222 17.59 -0.55 1.03
CA GLU A 222 18.21 -1.84 0.71
C GLU A 222 19.12 -1.79 -0.54
N GLY A 223 19.38 -0.58 -1.06
CA GLY A 223 20.30 -0.36 -2.18
C GLY A 223 21.78 -0.41 -1.77
N ASN A 224 22.67 -0.46 -2.76
CA ASN A 224 24.11 -0.40 -2.50
C ASN A 224 24.53 0.99 -1.95
N SER A 225 25.74 1.09 -1.38
CA SER A 225 26.20 2.31 -0.70
C SER A 225 26.22 3.56 -1.58
N LEU A 226 26.55 3.43 -2.87
CA LEU A 226 26.58 4.55 -3.81
C LEU A 226 25.17 5.00 -4.18
N GLU A 227 24.27 4.06 -4.47
CA GLU A 227 22.86 4.34 -4.74
C GLU A 227 22.19 5.03 -3.55
N ARG A 228 22.44 4.54 -2.33
CA ARG A 228 21.97 5.18 -1.10
C ARG A 228 22.51 6.60 -0.96
N PHE A 229 23.81 6.81 -1.22
CA PHE A 229 24.41 8.13 -1.17
C PHE A 229 23.72 9.12 -2.12
N LEU A 230 23.58 8.75 -3.39
CA LEU A 230 22.90 9.58 -4.39
C LEU A 230 21.44 9.85 -4.00
N TRP A 231 20.73 8.81 -3.57
CA TRP A 231 19.32 8.86 -3.22
C TRP A 231 19.02 9.77 -2.03
N PHE A 232 19.83 9.71 -0.97
CA PHE A 232 19.58 10.48 0.25
C PHE A 232 20.19 11.89 0.21
N TRP A 233 21.31 12.09 -0.48
CA TRP A 233 22.09 13.33 -0.36
C TRP A 233 22.15 14.17 -1.64
N VAL A 234 21.97 13.58 -2.82
CA VAL A 234 22.11 14.31 -4.09
C VAL A 234 20.76 14.61 -4.71
N LEU A 235 19.97 13.57 -5.00
CA LEU A 235 18.71 13.70 -5.75
C LEU A 235 17.68 14.65 -5.11
N PRO A 236 17.51 14.73 -3.76
CA PRO A 236 16.57 15.68 -3.15
C PRO A 236 16.92 17.15 -3.44
N HIS A 237 18.21 17.50 -3.57
CA HIS A 237 18.65 18.88 -3.79
C HIS A 237 18.45 19.36 -5.24
N ILE A 238 18.28 18.44 -6.19
CA ILE A 238 18.08 18.74 -7.61
C ILE A 238 16.64 18.42 -8.08
N LEU A 239 15.70 18.23 -7.15
CA LEU A 239 14.30 17.90 -7.41
C LEU A 239 13.64 18.77 -8.52
N PRO A 240 13.74 20.12 -8.51
CA PRO A 240 13.14 20.95 -9.55
C PRO A 240 13.69 20.65 -10.96
N LEU A 241 14.99 20.33 -11.05
CA LEU A 241 15.64 19.98 -12.30
C LEU A 241 15.21 18.59 -12.78
N LEU A 242 15.11 17.61 -11.88
CA LEU A 242 14.63 16.27 -12.21
C LEU A 242 13.19 16.30 -12.74
N ARG A 243 12.32 17.12 -12.14
CA ARG A 243 10.95 17.35 -12.63
C ARG A 243 10.91 17.86 -14.06
N PHE A 244 11.82 18.76 -14.37
CA PHE A 244 11.90 19.40 -15.68
C PHE A 244 12.50 18.47 -16.75
N ILE A 245 13.51 17.68 -16.39
CA ILE A 245 14.29 16.88 -17.36
C ILE A 245 13.76 15.45 -17.51
N ILE A 246 13.32 14.81 -16.42
CA ILE A 246 13.01 13.38 -16.40
C ILE A 246 11.51 13.15 -16.47
N ASN A 247 10.78 13.58 -15.44
CA ASN A 247 9.34 13.31 -15.32
C ASN A 247 8.72 14.31 -14.32
N PRO A 248 7.57 14.95 -14.61
CA PRO A 248 6.88 15.81 -13.65
C PRO A 248 6.39 15.08 -12.38
N ASN A 249 6.20 13.76 -12.42
CA ASN A 249 5.77 12.90 -11.32
C ASN A 249 6.93 12.53 -10.37
N ILE A 250 7.67 13.56 -9.92
CA ILE A 250 8.73 13.44 -8.91
C ILE A 250 8.38 14.36 -7.75
N HIS A 251 8.21 13.81 -6.56
CA HIS A 251 7.59 14.50 -5.43
C HIS A 251 8.45 14.41 -4.16
N THR A 252 8.28 15.40 -3.29
CA THR A 252 8.71 15.28 -1.90
C THR A 252 7.77 14.33 -1.16
N ALA A 253 8.25 13.69 -0.09
CA ALA A 253 7.41 12.86 0.76
C ALA A 253 6.18 13.62 1.31
N LYS A 254 6.31 14.94 1.52
CA LYS A 254 5.22 15.81 1.98
C LYS A 254 4.15 16.02 0.90
N GLU A 255 4.54 16.28 -0.34
CA GLU A 255 3.60 16.42 -1.47
C GLU A 255 2.83 15.12 -1.72
N SER A 256 3.53 13.98 -1.81
CA SER A 256 2.87 12.68 -1.98
C SER A 256 2.03 12.30 -0.76
N GLY A 257 2.49 12.63 0.46
CA GLY A 257 1.72 12.46 1.68
C GLY A 257 0.41 13.23 1.68
N ALA A 258 0.41 14.48 1.20
CA ALA A 258 -0.81 15.28 1.06
C ALA A 258 -1.76 14.70 0.00
N ASN A 259 -1.23 14.17 -1.11
CA ASN A 259 -2.05 13.47 -2.11
C ASN A 259 -2.65 12.17 -1.51
N LEU A 260 -1.89 11.42 -0.71
CA LEU A 260 -2.40 10.23 -0.04
C LEU A 260 -3.46 10.56 1.02
N THR A 261 -3.28 11.64 1.80
CA THR A 261 -4.34 12.17 2.69
C THR A 261 -5.59 12.51 1.88
N ARG A 262 -5.46 13.21 0.76
CA ARG A 262 -6.60 13.54 -0.11
C ARG A 262 -7.33 12.28 -0.58
N LEU A 263 -6.63 11.24 -1.00
CA LEU A 263 -7.27 9.97 -1.40
C LEU A 263 -7.99 9.28 -0.24
N ALA A 264 -7.40 9.33 0.96
CA ALA A 264 -7.96 8.72 2.16
C ALA A 264 -9.20 9.45 2.68
N VAL A 265 -9.20 10.79 2.70
CA VAL A 265 -10.24 11.59 3.40
C VAL A 265 -10.84 12.77 2.61
N GLY A 266 -10.28 13.16 1.46
CA GLY A 266 -10.73 14.32 0.68
C GLY A 266 -12.13 14.17 0.07
N ALA A 267 -12.93 15.24 0.08
CA ALA A 267 -14.30 15.23 -0.47
C ALA A 267 -14.33 15.16 -2.01
N ASP A 268 -13.29 15.67 -2.69
CA ASP A 268 -13.24 15.74 -4.15
C ASP A 268 -13.00 14.37 -4.82
N VAL A 269 -12.68 13.34 -4.03
CA VAL A 269 -12.51 11.95 -4.47
C VAL A 269 -13.59 11.03 -3.92
N GLU A 270 -14.60 11.56 -3.25
CA GLU A 270 -15.72 10.77 -2.74
C GLU A 270 -16.41 10.01 -3.89
N GLY A 271 -16.71 8.74 -3.66
CA GLY A 271 -17.31 7.84 -4.65
C GLY A 271 -16.38 7.39 -5.78
N LYS A 272 -15.13 7.86 -5.85
CA LYS A 272 -14.14 7.35 -6.83
C LYS A 272 -13.69 5.96 -6.40
N SER A 273 -13.90 4.97 -7.27
CA SER A 273 -13.57 3.57 -7.04
C SER A 273 -13.10 2.92 -8.34
N GLY A 274 -12.23 1.93 -8.28
CA GLY A 274 -11.73 1.21 -9.46
C GLY A 274 -10.85 2.06 -10.37
N VAL A 275 -10.20 3.09 -9.83
CA VAL A 275 -9.36 4.03 -10.59
C VAL A 275 -7.93 4.05 -10.08
N TYR A 276 -7.02 4.43 -10.98
CA TYR A 276 -5.60 4.62 -10.69
C TYR A 276 -5.25 6.11 -10.73
N PHE A 277 -4.63 6.59 -9.65
CA PHE A 277 -4.22 7.97 -9.49
C PHE A 277 -2.71 8.13 -9.64
N GLU A 278 -2.28 9.06 -10.47
CA GLU A 278 -0.93 9.62 -10.46
C GLU A 278 -0.99 11.02 -9.85
N GLY A 279 -0.44 11.16 -8.64
CA GLY A 279 -0.55 12.40 -7.87
C GLY A 279 -2.01 12.79 -7.62
N LYS A 280 -2.50 13.80 -8.34
CA LYS A 280 -3.89 14.30 -8.23
C LYS A 280 -4.83 13.82 -9.34
N ASN A 281 -4.27 13.27 -10.41
CA ASN A 281 -5.01 13.00 -11.64
C ASN A 281 -5.34 11.51 -11.74
N THR A 282 -6.52 11.20 -12.26
CA THR A 282 -6.83 9.84 -12.72
C THR A 282 -6.21 9.64 -14.10
N ILE A 283 -5.36 8.62 -14.24
CA ILE A 283 -4.76 8.22 -15.52
C ILE A 283 -5.05 6.75 -15.79
N GLY A 284 -4.79 6.30 -17.03
CA GLY A 284 -4.80 4.87 -17.34
C GLY A 284 -3.64 4.15 -16.64
N SER A 285 -3.85 2.87 -16.33
CA SER A 285 -2.81 1.96 -15.83
C SER A 285 -2.30 1.05 -16.96
N SER A 286 -1.34 0.18 -16.64
CA SER A 286 -0.74 -0.73 -17.61
C SER A 286 -1.76 -1.65 -18.29
N LYS A 287 -1.49 -2.06 -19.53
CA LYS A 287 -2.37 -2.97 -20.28
C LYS A 287 -2.67 -4.26 -19.50
N ASP A 288 -1.63 -4.85 -18.91
CA ASP A 288 -1.74 -6.08 -18.12
C ASP A 288 -2.64 -5.89 -16.90
N SER A 289 -2.67 -4.69 -16.31
CA SER A 289 -3.52 -4.45 -15.15
C SER A 289 -5.01 -4.60 -15.44
N TYR A 290 -5.45 -4.46 -16.69
CA TYR A 290 -6.85 -4.63 -17.11
C TYR A 290 -7.21 -6.07 -17.53
N ASP A 291 -6.24 -6.99 -17.54
CA ASP A 291 -6.51 -8.40 -17.86
C ASP A 291 -7.21 -9.08 -16.67
N GLU A 292 -8.52 -9.28 -16.79
CA GLU A 292 -9.33 -9.90 -15.73
C GLU A 292 -8.85 -11.31 -15.38
N SER A 293 -8.31 -12.08 -16.31
CA SER A 293 -7.82 -13.44 -16.01
C SER A 293 -6.62 -13.41 -15.06
N LYS A 294 -5.70 -12.45 -15.24
CA LYS A 294 -4.56 -12.22 -14.33
C LYS A 294 -5.02 -11.69 -12.98
N GLN A 295 -6.03 -10.83 -12.97
CA GLN A 295 -6.61 -10.31 -11.73
C GLN A 295 -7.26 -11.42 -10.90
N GLU A 296 -7.98 -12.34 -11.55
CA GLU A 296 -8.62 -13.47 -10.87
C GLU A 296 -7.58 -14.53 -10.44
N ASP A 297 -6.55 -14.83 -11.25
CA ASP A 297 -5.42 -15.66 -10.81
C ASP A 297 -4.78 -15.10 -9.53
N LEU A 298 -4.49 -13.79 -9.50
CA LEU A 298 -3.95 -13.12 -8.32
C LEU A 298 -4.88 -13.22 -7.13
N TRP A 299 -6.17 -12.97 -7.32
CA TRP A 299 -7.16 -12.96 -6.27
C TRP A 299 -7.33 -14.34 -5.64
N GLU A 300 -7.62 -15.36 -6.45
CA GLU A 300 -7.83 -16.74 -6.00
C GLU A 300 -6.58 -17.31 -5.33
N TRP A 301 -5.41 -17.07 -5.93
CA TRP A 301 -4.14 -17.50 -5.35
C TRP A 301 -3.90 -16.84 -3.99
N THR A 302 -4.13 -15.53 -3.88
CA THR A 302 -3.91 -14.78 -2.63
C THR A 302 -4.82 -15.29 -1.52
N ILE A 303 -6.10 -15.55 -1.81
CA ILE A 303 -7.02 -16.15 -0.84
C ILE A 303 -6.53 -17.54 -0.43
N LYS A 304 -6.18 -18.39 -1.39
CA LYS A 304 -5.70 -19.75 -1.11
C LYS A 304 -4.43 -19.75 -0.26
N ALA A 305 -3.51 -18.83 -0.52
CA ALA A 305 -2.24 -18.72 0.19
C ALA A 305 -2.40 -18.16 1.61
N THR A 306 -3.48 -17.41 1.86
CA THR A 306 -3.64 -16.66 3.12
C THR A 306 -4.71 -17.22 4.05
N ALA A 307 -5.76 -17.87 3.54
CA ALA A 307 -6.84 -18.43 4.36
C ALA A 307 -6.35 -19.61 5.23
N ALA A 308 -6.71 -19.61 6.50
CA ALA A 308 -6.39 -20.65 7.48
C ALA A 308 -7.40 -21.81 7.47
N SER A 309 -8.57 -21.62 6.86
CA SER A 309 -9.62 -22.63 6.73
C SER A 309 -10.47 -22.41 5.49
N GLU A 310 -11.25 -23.42 5.11
CA GLU A 310 -12.24 -23.31 4.02
C GLU A 310 -13.38 -22.32 4.34
N ASP A 311 -13.72 -22.14 5.62
CA ASP A 311 -14.73 -21.15 6.00
C ASP A 311 -14.18 -19.71 5.87
N GLU A 312 -12.95 -19.47 6.33
CA GLU A 312 -12.29 -18.16 6.13
C GLU A 312 -12.07 -17.87 4.64
N ARG A 313 -11.71 -18.89 3.85
CA ARG A 313 -11.63 -18.78 2.40
C ARG A 313 -12.94 -18.27 1.78
N ARG A 314 -14.08 -18.85 2.18
CA ARG A 314 -15.41 -18.41 1.72
C ARG A 314 -15.73 -16.98 2.14
N GLU A 315 -15.29 -16.57 3.33
CA GLU A 315 -15.43 -15.17 3.79
C GLU A 315 -14.58 -14.21 2.93
N PHE A 316 -13.38 -14.62 2.55
CA PHE A 316 -12.45 -13.80 1.77
C PHE A 316 -12.84 -13.64 0.31
N GLU A 317 -13.64 -14.57 -0.25
CA GLU A 317 -14.12 -14.48 -1.64
C GLU A 317 -15.01 -13.23 -1.87
N LEU A 318 -15.51 -12.60 -0.79
CA LEU A 318 -16.17 -11.29 -0.72
C LEU A 318 -17.37 -11.06 -1.66
N VAL A 319 -17.86 -12.11 -2.31
CA VAL A 319 -19.13 -12.13 -3.04
C VAL A 319 -19.73 -13.55 -2.95
N LYS A 320 -20.97 -13.63 -2.47
CA LYS A 320 -21.95 -14.63 -2.91
C LYS A 320 -23.06 -13.89 -3.64
#